data_AF-A0A0R2HCY3-F1
#
_entry.id   AF-A0A0R2HCY3-F1
#
_cell.length_a   1.000
_cell.length_b   1.000
_cell.length_c   1.000
_cell.angle_alpha   90.00
_cell.angle_beta   90.00
_cell.angle_gamma   90.00
#
_symmetry.space_group_name_H-M   'P 1'
#
loop_
_entity.id
_entity.type
_entity.pdbx_description
1 polymer ?
#
loop_
_entity_poly.entity_id
_entity_poly.type
_entity_poly.pdbx_seq_one_letter_code
_entity_poly.pdbx_strand_id
1 'polypeptide(L)' 'MKFIKSVIQEMHEVTWPNARQLRKDSSSVIGLSVFFVAFFALVDWLIQLLLSSLK' A
#
# COMPACT_ATOMS: atom_id res chain seq x y z
N MET A 1 -35.02 2.20 -13.13
CA MET A 1 -33.74 2.51 -13.83
C MET A 1 -33.28 3.97 -13.71
N LYS A 2 -34.05 4.90 -13.10
CA LYS A 2 -33.62 6.30 -12.90
C LYS A 2 -32.54 6.47 -11.82
N PHE A 3 -32.48 5.56 -10.85
CA PHE A 3 -31.57 5.63 -9.70
C PHE A 3 -30.09 5.44 -10.09
N ILE A 4 -29.78 4.41 -10.87
CA ILE A 4 -28.40 4.16 -11.35
C ILE A 4 -27.89 5.33 -12.21
N LYS A 5 -28.78 5.96 -12.99
CA LYS A 5 -28.43 7.14 -13.78
C LYS A 5 -28.09 8.36 -12.91
N SER A 6 -28.78 8.53 -11.77
CA SER A 6 -28.46 9.55 -10.77
C SER A 6 -27.09 9.32 -10.14
N VAL A 7 -26.82 8.07 -9.74
CA VAL A 7 -25.55 7.69 -9.10
C VAL A 7 -24.37 7.88 -10.05
N ILE A 8 -24.50 7.53 -11.33
CA ILE A 8 -23.44 7.76 -12.33
C ILE A 8 -23.18 9.26 -12.52
N GLN A 9 -24.23 10.09 -12.51
CA GLN A 9 -24.09 11.55 -12.62
C GLN A 9 -23.34 12.12 -11.40
N GLU A 10 -23.72 11.73 -10.19
CA GLU A 10 -23.05 12.16 -8.94
C GLU A 10 -21.60 11.66 -8.89
N MET A 11 -21.34 10.41 -9.28
CA MET A 11 -19.96 9.90 -9.35
C MET A 11 -19.09 10.64 -10.37
N HIS A 12 -19.67 11.27 -11.39
CA HIS A 12 -18.93 12.07 -12.35
C HIS A 12 -18.71 13.52 -11.87
N GLU A 13 -19.57 14.03 -10.98
CA GLU A 13 -19.39 15.31 -10.29
C GLU A 13 -18.39 15.23 -9.13
N VAL A 14 -18.14 14.03 -8.60
CA VAL A 14 -17.04 13.81 -7.66
C VAL A 14 -15.71 14.04 -8.36
N THR A 15 -14.88 14.89 -7.76
CA THR A 15 -13.54 15.21 -8.23
C THR A 15 -12.62 13.99 -8.11
N TRP A 16 -12.57 13.18 -9.17
CA TRP A 16 -11.65 12.05 -9.22
C TRP A 16 -10.19 12.55 -9.11
N PRO A 17 -9.39 11.93 -8.24
CA PRO A 17 -8.00 12.28 -8.09
C PRO A 17 -7.27 12.16 -9.44
N ASN A 18 -6.58 13.23 -9.82
CA ASN A 18 -5.79 13.30 -11.04
C ASN A 18 -4.79 12.14 -11.08
N ALA A 19 -4.64 11.45 -12.22
CA ALA A 19 -3.79 10.26 -12.36
C ALA A 19 -2.31 10.47 -11.94
N ARG A 20 -1.85 11.72 -11.91
CA ARG A 20 -0.53 12.09 -11.38
C ARG A 20 -0.42 11.96 -9.85
N GLN A 21 -1.50 12.20 -9.10
CA GLN A 21 -1.53 12.02 -7.64
C GLN A 21 -1.40 10.53 -7.29
N LEU A 22 -2.16 9.66 -8.00
CA LEU A 22 -2.11 8.21 -7.80
C LEU A 22 -0.70 7.64 -7.94
N ARG A 23 0.13 8.15 -8.87
CA ARG A 23 1.52 7.70 -9.02
C ARG A 23 2.40 8.09 -7.84
N LYS A 24 2.20 9.29 -7.28
CA LYS A 24 2.99 9.78 -6.15
C LYS A 24 2.63 9.02 -4.87
N ASP A 25 1.34 8.82 -4.63
CA ASP A 25 0.87 8.09 -3.45
C ASP A 25 1.21 6.60 -3.53
N SER A 26 1.10 5.99 -4.72
CA SER A 26 1.51 4.60 -4.94
C SER A 26 3.02 4.40 -4.76
N SER A 27 3.84 5.38 -5.20
CA SER A 27 5.29 5.30 -5.01
C SER A 27 5.72 5.35 -3.54
N SER A 28 5.01 6.13 -2.72
CA SER A 28 5.24 6.19 -1.27
C SER A 28 4.90 4.87 -0.59
N VAL A 29 3.78 4.24 -0.96
CA VAL A 29 3.38 2.94 -0.42
C VAL A 29 4.38 1.85 -0.81
N ILE A 30 4.82 1.83 -2.08
CA ILE A 30 5.83 0.86 -2.55
C ILE A 30 7.15 1.03 -1.79
N GLY A 31 7.62 2.27 -1.59
CA GLY A 31 8.82 2.54 -0.83
C GLY A 31 8.74 2.03 0.61
N LEU A 32 7.60 2.27 1.27
CA LEU A 32 7.35 1.76 2.63
C LEU A 32 7.28 0.23 2.65
N SER A 33 6.63 -0.40 1.68
CA SER A 33 6.56 -1.87 1.58
C SER A 33 7.94 -2.50 1.42
N VAL A 34 8.79 -1.94 0.56
CA VAL A 34 10.18 -2.43 0.37
C VAL A 34 11.00 -2.29 1.66
N PHE A 35 10.83 -1.18 2.38
CA PHE A 35 11.48 -0.98 3.68
C PHE A 35 11.07 -2.05 4.70
N PHE A 36 9.78 -2.38 4.78
CA PHE A 36 9.29 -3.44 5.68
C PHE A 36 9.82 -4.83 5.29
N VAL A 37 9.92 -5.14 4.00
CA VAL A 37 10.51 -6.40 3.53
C VAL A 37 11.96 -6.53 3.99
N ALA A 38 12.76 -5.46 3.84
CA ALA A 38 14.15 -5.46 4.29
C ALA A 38 14.27 -5.58 5.82
N PHE A 39 13.39 -4.89 6.56
CA PHE A 39 13.36 -4.97 8.02
C PHE A 39 13.02 -6.37 8.51
N PHE A 40 11.99 -7.01 7.96
CA PHE A 40 11.63 -8.37 8.36
C PHE A 40 12.72 -9.39 8.03
N ALA A 41 13.35 -9.30 6.86
CA ALA A 41 14.47 -10.18 6.51
C ALA A 41 15.64 -10.07 7.51
N LEU A 42 15.96 -8.85 7.97
CA LEU A 42 17.00 -8.64 8.99
C LEU A 42 16.60 -9.21 10.35
N VAL A 43 15.35 -9.02 10.76
CA VAL A 43 14.82 -9.54 12.02
C VAL A 43 14.77 -11.07 11.99
N ASP A 44 14.39 -11.68 10.87
CA ASP A 44 14.39 -13.14 10.70
C ASP A 44 15.78 -13.73 10.91
N TRP A 45 16.83 -13.10 10.38
CA TRP A 45 18.21 -13.52 10.64
C TRP A 45 18.63 -13.34 12.09
N LEU A 46 18.26 -12.22 12.72
CA LEU A 46 18.57 -11.95 14.12
C LEU A 46 17.92 -12.99 15.04
N ILE A 47 16.65 -13.33 14.78
CA ILE A 47 15.90 -14.34 15.53
C ILE A 47 16.49 -15.73 15.29
N GLN A 48 16.84 -16.08 14.05
CA GLN A 48 17.49 -17.37 13.75
C GLN A 48 18.83 -17.50 14.45
N LEU A 49 19.63 -16.42 14.51
CA LEU A 49 20.91 -16.40 15.23
C LEU A 49 20.71 -16.59 16.74
N LEU A 50 19.72 -15.91 17.33
CA LEU A 50 19.38 -16.03 18.75
C LEU A 50 18.87 -17.42 19.10
N LEU A 51 17.95 -17.97 18.30
CA LEU A 51 17.43 -19.32 18.48
C LEU A 51 18.53 -20.38 18.30
N SER A 52 19.44 -20.18 17.34
CA SER A 52 20.59 -21.06 17.15
C SER A 52 21.61 -20.99 18.28
N SER A 53 21.71 -19.86 18.98
CA SER A 53 22.65 -19.68 20.10
C SER A 53 22.11 -20.21 21.43
N LEU A 54 20.79 -20.44 21.53
CA LEU A 54 20.14 -20.99 22.73
C LEU A 54 20.14 -22.53 22.76
N LYS A 55 20.52 -23.18 21.65
CA LYS A 55 20.70 -24.63 21.54
C LYS A 55 22.15 -25.02 21.85
#